data_AF-F8GXF8-F1
#
_entry.id   AF-F8GXF8-F1
#
_cell.length_a   1.000
_cell.length_b   1.000
_cell.length_c   1.000
_cell.angle_alpha   90.00
_cell.angle_beta   90.00
_cell.angle_gamma   90.00
#
_symmetry.space_group_name_H-M   'P 1'
#
loop_
_entity.id
_entity.type
_entity.pdbx_description
1 polymer ?
#
loop_
_entity_poly.entity_id
_entity_poly.type
_entity_poly.pdbx_seq_one_letter_code
_entity_poly.pdbx_strand_id
1 'polypeptide(L)'
;MHLPRGFYERLYVYMHSDRARKRRQLAGGGDDRDQPLFLSHRGAPLYEDRASRGPVSTGPQVRRHVKTGQAVRQFIKDELLPMMRARLGNLRYEFSFHDLRSTCGLNMVDAMTANETRYTRALDQLRQLMWHTRLSTTEGYLSYRENRKLFDAVQDSWGTHLSTLVTRALDTAVAV
;
A
#
# COMPACT_ATOMS: atom_id res chain seq x y z
N MET A 1 13.42 12.83 11.74
CA MET A 1 12.28 11.97 11.32
C MET A 1 11.39 11.78 12.54
N HIS A 2 10.10 12.11 12.46
CA HIS A 2 9.16 11.91 13.58
C HIS A 2 8.32 10.66 13.28
N LEU A 3 8.33 9.68 14.19
CA LEU A 3 7.57 8.43 14.06
C LEU A 3 6.45 8.44 15.11
N PRO A 4 5.20 8.12 14.74
CA PRO A 4 4.13 7.97 15.73
C PRO A 4 4.51 6.93 16.78
N ARG A 5 4.26 7.25 18.05
CA ARG A 5 4.65 6.41 19.21
C ARG A 5 4.21 4.96 19.05
N GLY A 6 2.94 4.71 18.74
CA GLY A 6 2.42 3.36 18.59
C GLY A 6 3.05 2.57 17.45
N PHE A 7 3.54 3.24 16.40
CA PHE A 7 4.28 2.58 15.32
C PHE A 7 5.70 2.23 15.77
N TYR A 8 6.38 3.15 16.45
CA TYR A 8 7.69 2.89 17.05
C TYR A 8 7.65 1.73 18.05
N GLU A 9 6.66 1.69 18.94
CA GLU A 9 6.50 0.63 19.92
C GLU A 9 6.34 -0.75 19.27
N ARG A 10 5.58 -0.85 18.16
CA ARG A 10 5.45 -2.10 17.39
C ARG A 10 6.78 -2.55 16.78
N LEU A 11 7.55 -1.61 16.23
CA LEU A 11 8.89 -1.92 15.70
C LEU A 11 9.82 -2.39 16.82
N TYR A 12 9.78 -1.72 17.97
CA TYR A 12 10.56 -2.05 19.16
C TYR A 12 10.23 -3.46 19.68
N VAL A 13 8.95 -3.78 19.85
CA VAL A 13 8.49 -5.11 20.26
C VAL A 13 8.94 -6.18 19.26
N TYR A 14 8.77 -5.93 17.96
CA TYR A 14 9.26 -6.85 16.93
C TYR A 14 10.78 -7.05 17.02
N MET A 15 11.56 -5.97 17.12
CA MET A 15 13.03 -6.00 17.19
C MET A 15 13.55 -6.86 18.35
N HIS A 16 12.86 -6.82 19.50
CA HIS A 16 13.21 -7.60 20.69
C HIS A 16 12.57 -8.99 20.75
N SER A 17 11.66 -9.32 19.83
CA SER A 17 11.04 -10.65 19.78
C SER A 17 12.05 -11.74 19.44
N ASP A 18 11.80 -12.96 19.92
CA ASP A 18 12.59 -14.14 19.57
C ASP A 18 12.60 -14.39 18.06
N ARG A 19 11.49 -14.06 17.38
CA ARG A 19 11.38 -14.16 15.93
C ARG A 19 12.41 -13.30 15.23
N ALA A 20 12.62 -12.06 15.66
CA ALA A 20 13.62 -11.19 15.05
C ALA A 20 15.04 -11.62 15.41
N ARG A 21 15.29 -11.96 16.69
CA ARG A 21 16.60 -12.44 17.16
C ARG A 21 17.09 -13.68 16.38
N LYS A 22 16.24 -14.71 16.25
CA LYS A 22 16.56 -15.93 15.49
C LYS A 22 16.91 -15.64 14.03
N ARG A 23 16.26 -14.65 13.41
CA ARG A 23 16.53 -14.30 12.01
C ARG A 23 17.84 -13.53 11.85
N ARG A 24 18.18 -12.63 12.79
CA ARG A 24 19.47 -11.91 12.79
C ARG A 24 20.66 -12.86 12.99
N GLN A 25 20.50 -13.88 13.82
CA GLN A 25 21.53 -14.93 13.97
C GLN A 25 21.82 -15.70 12.67
N LEU A 26 20.87 -15.77 11.75
CA LEU A 26 21.01 -16.41 10.44
C LEU A 26 21.46 -15.43 9.34
N ALA A 27 21.60 -14.14 9.66
CA ALA A 27 22.03 -13.14 8.69
C ALA A 27 23.50 -13.36 8.30
N GLY A 28 23.82 -13.10 7.04
CA GLY A 28 25.21 -13.11 6.59
C GLY A 28 25.97 -11.98 7.27
N GLY A 29 26.99 -12.31 8.07
CA GLY A 29 27.70 -11.35 8.93
C GLY A 29 27.29 -11.41 10.41
N GLY A 30 26.26 -12.17 10.78
CA GLY A 30 25.78 -12.31 12.15
C GLY A 30 24.82 -11.20 12.59
N ASP A 31 24.65 -11.04 13.91
CA ASP A 31 23.78 -10.00 14.48
C ASP A 31 24.55 -8.68 14.62
N ASP A 32 24.41 -7.80 13.61
CA ASP A 32 25.01 -6.46 13.61
C ASP A 32 23.96 -5.32 13.69
N ARG A 33 24.40 -4.09 13.95
CA ARG A 33 23.50 -2.93 14.10
C ARG A 33 23.09 -2.28 12.78
N ASP A 34 23.85 -2.52 11.71
CA ASP A 34 23.66 -1.90 10.40
C ASP A 34 22.81 -2.76 9.46
N GLN A 35 22.41 -3.95 9.91
CA GLN A 35 21.56 -4.85 9.14
C GLN A 35 20.09 -4.38 9.05
N PRO A 36 19.38 -4.76 7.98
CA PRO A 36 17.94 -4.48 7.85
C PRO A 36 17.12 -5.12 8.96
N LEU A 37 16.18 -4.35 9.54
CA LEU A 37 15.30 -4.82 10.61
C LEU A 37 14.45 -6.05 10.20
N PHE A 38 13.99 -6.08 8.95
CA PHE A 38 13.10 -7.13 8.45
C PHE A 38 13.85 -8.15 7.61
N LEU A 39 14.11 -9.29 8.24
CA LEU A 39 14.77 -10.44 7.63
C LEU A 39 13.78 -11.58 7.37
N SER A 40 14.09 -12.40 6.38
CA SER A 40 13.40 -13.66 6.09
C SER A 40 13.72 -14.73 7.15
N HIS A 41 13.03 -15.87 7.09
CA HIS A 41 13.35 -17.01 7.96
C HIS A 41 14.77 -17.58 7.72
N ARG A 42 15.40 -17.27 6.57
CA ARG A 42 16.78 -17.66 6.24
C ARG A 42 17.80 -16.55 6.52
N GLY A 43 17.44 -15.53 7.32
CA GLY A 43 18.31 -14.40 7.65
C GLY A 43 18.58 -13.41 6.51
N ALA A 44 18.09 -13.67 5.29
CA ALA A 44 18.27 -12.76 4.18
C ALA A 44 17.31 -11.55 4.27
N PRO A 45 17.73 -10.32 3.93
CA PRO A 45 16.87 -9.14 3.93
C PRO A 45 15.59 -9.33 3.11
N LEU A 46 14.46 -8.79 3.57
CA LEU A 46 13.20 -8.78 2.80
C LEU A 46 13.10 -7.60 1.82
N TYR A 47 13.93 -6.59 2.03
CA TYR A 47 14.06 -5.42 1.17
C TYR A 47 15.55 -5.06 1.03
N GLU A 48 15.97 -4.73 -0.18
CA GLU A 48 17.32 -4.28 -0.48
C GLU A 48 17.27 -2.87 -1.06
N ASP A 49 18.00 -1.95 -0.44
CA ASP A 49 18.13 -0.59 -0.93
C ASP A 49 18.82 -0.56 -2.31
N ARG A 50 18.52 0.47 -3.11
CA ARG A 50 19.14 0.69 -4.42
C ARG A 50 20.64 0.97 -4.33
N ALA A 51 21.11 1.70 -3.32
CA ALA A 51 22.53 2.05 -3.19
C ALA A 51 23.37 0.88 -2.67
N SER A 52 22.77 -0.03 -1.89
CA SER A 52 23.41 -1.27 -1.44
C SER A 52 23.50 -2.36 -2.52
N ARG A 53 23.05 -2.08 -3.75
CA ARG A 53 23.17 -3.00 -4.88
C ARG A 53 24.59 -2.94 -5.41
N GLY A 54 25.37 -4.00 -5.16
CA GLY A 54 26.59 -4.23 -5.93
C GLY A 54 26.26 -4.32 -7.43
N PRO A 55 27.24 -4.07 -8.32
CA PRO A 55 27.06 -4.31 -9.75
C PRO A 55 26.58 -5.76 -9.94
N VAL A 56 25.69 -5.98 -10.90
CA VAL A 56 25.27 -7.33 -11.31
C VAL A 56 26.50 -8.02 -11.89
N SER A 57 27.25 -8.76 -11.06
CA SER A 57 28.43 -9.50 -11.52
C SER A 57 28.01 -10.56 -12.54
N THR A 58 28.75 -10.62 -13.65
CA THR A 58 28.59 -11.58 -14.76
C THR A 58 29.15 -12.98 -14.46
N GLY A 59 29.44 -13.30 -13.20
CA GLY A 59 29.98 -14.60 -12.77
C GLY A 59 28.89 -15.69 -12.57
N PRO A 60 29.30 -16.97 -12.39
CA PRO A 60 28.40 -18.13 -12.34
C PRO A 60 27.44 -18.15 -11.13
N GLN A 61 27.68 -17.31 -10.11
CA GLN A 61 26.76 -17.11 -8.98
C GLN A 61 25.95 -15.82 -9.14
N VAL A 62 25.06 -15.81 -10.14
CA VAL A 62 24.20 -14.66 -10.40
C VAL A 62 23.17 -14.51 -9.27
N ARG A 63 23.22 -13.40 -8.52
CA ARG A 63 22.04 -12.94 -7.74
C ARG A 63 20.98 -12.48 -8.75
N ARG A 64 20.13 -13.41 -9.16
CA ARG A 64 19.19 -13.24 -10.29
C ARG A 64 18.09 -12.22 -10.05
N HIS A 65 17.75 -11.88 -8.81
CA HIS A 65 16.63 -10.98 -8.51
C HIS A 65 16.88 -10.07 -7.31
N VAL A 66 16.56 -8.79 -7.52
CA VAL A 66 16.50 -7.76 -6.49
C VAL A 66 15.27 -7.96 -5.60
N LYS A 67 15.43 -7.87 -4.29
CA LYS A 67 14.32 -7.98 -3.35
C LYS A 67 13.59 -6.66 -3.18
N THR A 68 12.59 -6.45 -4.03
CA THR A 68 11.74 -5.24 -4.07
C THR A 68 10.40 -5.44 -3.35
N GLY A 69 10.38 -6.21 -2.26
CA GLY A 69 9.15 -6.47 -1.50
C GLY A 69 8.29 -7.64 -2.01
N GLN A 70 8.86 -8.55 -2.81
CA GLN A 70 8.14 -9.73 -3.31
C GLN A 70 7.52 -10.58 -2.18
N ALA A 71 8.24 -10.74 -1.05
CA ALA A 71 7.70 -11.46 0.10
C ALA A 71 6.42 -10.83 0.67
N VAL A 72 6.35 -9.49 0.68
CA VAL A 72 5.14 -8.77 1.14
C VAL A 72 4.01 -8.94 0.13
N ARG A 73 4.30 -8.86 -1.18
CA ARG A 73 3.29 -9.08 -2.23
C ARG A 73 2.73 -10.50 -2.20
N GLN A 74 3.60 -11.50 -1.99
CA GLN A 74 3.19 -12.89 -1.86
C GLN A 74 2.31 -13.10 -0.62
N PHE A 75 2.70 -12.54 0.53
CA PHE A 75 1.87 -12.56 1.73
C PHE A 75 0.50 -11.90 1.52
N ILE A 76 0.46 -10.75 0.84
CA ILE A 76 -0.81 -10.09 0.49
C ILE A 76 -1.68 -11.03 -0.34
N LYS A 77 -1.09 -11.65 -1.37
CA LYS A 77 -1.79 -12.54 -2.29
C LYS A 77 -2.34 -13.80 -1.62
N ASP A 78 -1.50 -14.48 -0.84
CA ASP A 78 -1.78 -15.83 -0.36
C ASP A 78 -2.56 -15.85 0.95
N GLU A 79 -2.37 -14.83 1.80
CA GLU A 79 -2.93 -14.81 3.16
C GLU A 79 -3.95 -13.68 3.33
N LEU A 80 -3.53 -12.45 3.02
CA LEU A 80 -4.32 -11.27 3.40
C LEU A 80 -5.54 -11.08 2.50
N LEU A 81 -5.40 -11.22 1.18
CA LEU A 81 -6.52 -11.08 0.25
C LEU A 81 -7.63 -12.12 0.51
N PRO A 82 -7.34 -13.43 0.66
CA PRO A 82 -8.37 -14.41 1.00
C PRO A 82 -9.08 -14.07 2.32
N MET A 83 -8.32 -13.72 3.35
CA MET A 83 -8.88 -13.32 4.65
C MET A 83 -9.80 -12.10 4.53
N MET A 84 -9.40 -11.08 3.77
CA MET A 84 -10.19 -9.87 3.60
C MET A 84 -11.45 -10.11 2.77
N ARG A 85 -11.36 -10.89 1.69
CA ARG A 85 -12.52 -11.27 0.86
C ARG A 85 -13.59 -11.97 1.69
N ALA A 86 -13.18 -12.90 2.56
CA ALA A 86 -14.08 -13.60 3.47
C ALA A 86 -14.70 -12.65 4.50
N ARG A 87 -13.90 -11.82 5.17
CA ARG A 87 -14.39 -10.89 6.21
C ARG A 87 -15.32 -9.80 5.66
N LEU A 88 -15.10 -9.36 4.42
CA LEU A 88 -15.88 -8.30 3.78
C LEU A 88 -17.07 -8.85 2.98
N GLY A 89 -17.21 -10.17 2.84
CA GLY A 89 -18.24 -10.77 1.98
C GLY A 89 -18.10 -10.39 0.51
N ASN A 90 -16.91 -9.99 0.05
CA ASN A 90 -16.66 -9.53 -1.31
C ASN A 90 -15.51 -10.30 -1.95
N LEU A 91 -15.84 -11.28 -2.79
CA LEU A 91 -14.86 -12.12 -3.50
C LEU A 91 -13.98 -11.34 -4.49
N ARG A 92 -14.43 -10.18 -4.96
CA ARG A 92 -13.69 -9.32 -5.89
C ARG A 92 -12.83 -8.28 -5.18
N TYR A 93 -12.74 -8.32 -3.85
CA TYR A 93 -11.88 -7.40 -3.12
C TYR A 93 -10.41 -7.60 -3.50
N GLU A 94 -9.75 -6.51 -3.88
CA GLU A 94 -8.35 -6.47 -4.27
C GLU A 94 -7.69 -5.21 -3.73
N PHE A 95 -6.43 -5.34 -3.35
CA PHE A 95 -5.54 -4.22 -3.07
C PHE A 95 -4.09 -4.67 -3.25
N SER A 96 -3.23 -3.70 -3.48
CA SER A 96 -1.79 -3.86 -3.63
C SER A 96 -1.04 -3.21 -2.48
N PHE A 97 0.24 -3.58 -2.35
CA PHE A 97 1.12 -2.95 -1.36
C PHE A 97 1.22 -1.42 -1.51
N HIS A 98 1.13 -0.90 -2.73
CA HIS A 98 1.19 0.55 -2.99
C HIS A 98 -0.07 1.28 -2.51
N ASP A 99 -1.22 0.61 -2.47
CA ASP A 99 -2.48 1.21 -2.04
C ASP A 99 -2.47 1.59 -0.55
N LEU A 100 -1.68 0.89 0.27
CA LEU A 100 -1.47 1.27 1.67
C LEU A 100 -0.85 2.67 1.80
N ARG A 101 0.14 2.96 0.95
CA ARG A 101 0.79 4.28 0.89
C ARG A 101 -0.16 5.33 0.36
N SER A 102 -0.90 5.02 -0.70
CA SER A 102 -1.91 5.91 -1.29
C SER A 102 -2.97 6.30 -0.27
N THR A 103 -3.53 5.31 0.42
CA THR A 103 -4.56 5.50 1.45
C THR A 103 -4.03 6.31 2.63
N CYS A 104 -2.81 6.02 3.10
CA CYS A 104 -2.17 6.81 4.15
C CYS A 104 -2.01 8.28 3.75
N GLY A 105 -1.61 8.55 2.51
CA GLY A 105 -1.45 9.92 2.02
C GLY A 105 -2.78 10.68 1.92
N LEU A 106 -3.80 10.05 1.36
CA LEU A 106 -5.15 10.61 1.28
C LEU A 106 -5.69 10.94 2.69
N ASN A 107 -5.59 10.00 3.62
CA ASN A 107 -6.05 10.20 5.00
C ASN A 107 -5.30 11.36 5.68
N MET A 108 -4.01 11.54 5.40
CA MET A 108 -3.23 12.65 5.97
C MET A 108 -3.72 14.00 5.43
N VAL A 109 -3.96 14.10 4.12
CA VAL A 109 -4.46 15.34 3.50
C VAL A 109 -5.86 15.67 4.02
N ASP A 110 -6.74 14.67 4.12
CA ASP A 110 -8.09 14.84 4.69
C ASP A 110 -8.01 15.33 6.14
N ALA A 111 -7.14 14.74 6.98
CA ALA A 111 -6.95 15.18 8.35
C ALA A 111 -6.38 16.61 8.45
N MET A 112 -5.44 17.00 7.59
CA MET A 112 -4.87 18.36 7.59
C MET A 112 -5.89 19.41 7.15
N THR A 113 -6.63 19.12 6.09
CA THR A 113 -7.66 20.03 5.55
C THR A 113 -8.86 20.18 6.48
N ALA A 114 -9.24 19.13 7.20
CA ALA A 114 -10.23 19.22 8.27
C ALA A 114 -9.78 20.14 9.42
N ASN A 115 -8.46 20.29 9.63
CA ASN A 115 -7.87 21.24 10.58
C ASN A 115 -7.53 22.58 9.91
N GLU A 116 -8.27 22.98 8.88
CA GLU A 116 -8.15 24.28 8.19
C GLU A 116 -6.77 24.56 7.55
N THR A 117 -5.93 23.54 7.41
CA THR A 117 -4.66 23.70 6.68
C THR A 117 -4.97 23.89 5.20
N ARG A 118 -4.43 24.97 4.61
CA ARG A 118 -4.54 25.20 3.16
C ARG A 118 -4.09 23.97 2.38
N TYR A 119 -4.91 23.56 1.43
CA TYR A 119 -4.72 22.34 0.66
C TYR A 119 -3.31 22.20 0.03
N THR A 120 -2.79 23.27 -0.57
CA THR A 120 -1.45 23.30 -1.16
C THR A 120 -0.33 23.04 -0.14
N ARG A 121 -0.51 23.54 1.09
CA ARG A 121 0.41 23.28 2.20
C ARG A 121 0.34 21.83 2.67
N ALA A 122 -0.87 21.25 2.72
CA ALA A 122 -1.06 19.84 3.05
C ALA A 122 -0.36 18.92 2.03
N LEU A 123 -0.46 19.22 0.74
CA LEU A 123 0.23 18.47 -0.31
C LEU A 123 1.75 18.56 -0.21
N ASP A 124 2.31 19.74 0.08
CA ASP A 124 3.76 19.87 0.24
C ASP A 124 4.26 19.12 1.49
N GLN A 125 3.53 19.19 2.60
CA GLN A 125 3.85 18.41 3.80
C GLN A 125 3.77 16.90 3.52
N LEU A 126 2.75 16.46 2.78
CA LEU A 126 2.63 15.06 2.37
C LEU A 126 3.80 14.64 1.47
N ARG A 127 4.21 15.49 0.50
CA ARG A 127 5.36 15.25 -0.36
C ARG A 127 6.64 15.03 0.46
N GLN A 128 6.86 15.84 1.49
CA GLN A 128 8.00 15.70 2.40
C GLN A 128 7.92 14.40 3.21
N LEU A 129 6.76 14.10 3.81
CA LEU A 129 6.52 12.86 4.57
C LEU A 129 6.75 11.61 3.72
N MET A 130 6.35 11.67 2.45
CA MET A 130 6.49 10.59 1.49
C MET A 130 7.87 10.56 0.82
N TRP A 131 8.75 11.52 1.04
CA TRP A 131 10.04 11.57 0.30
C TRP A 131 9.85 11.62 -1.22
N HIS A 132 8.76 12.23 -1.70
CA HIS A 132 8.57 12.43 -3.14
C HIS A 132 9.42 13.61 -3.62
N THR A 133 10.25 13.36 -4.63
CA THR A 133 11.07 14.41 -5.25
C THR A 133 10.21 15.43 -5.99
N ARG A 134 9.15 14.98 -6.67
CA ARG A 134 8.26 15.81 -7.48
C ARG A 134 6.89 15.91 -6.82
N LEU A 135 6.33 17.11 -6.78
CA LEU A 135 4.98 17.34 -6.27
C LEU A 135 3.92 16.60 -7.10
N SER A 136 4.13 16.49 -8.42
CA SER A 136 3.23 15.77 -9.34
C SER A 136 3.03 14.29 -8.99
N THR A 137 3.99 13.66 -8.31
CA THR A 137 3.81 12.29 -7.80
C THR A 137 2.80 12.22 -6.66
N THR A 138 2.72 13.27 -5.84
CA THR A 138 1.75 13.40 -4.76
C THR A 138 0.39 13.88 -5.30
N GLU A 139 0.38 14.73 -6.32
CA GLU A 139 -0.85 15.21 -6.98
C GLU A 139 -1.65 14.08 -7.65
N GLY A 140 -1.03 12.96 -8.04
CA GLY A 140 -1.76 11.79 -8.53
C GLY A 140 -2.85 11.28 -7.57
N TYR A 141 -2.69 11.52 -6.26
CA TYR A 141 -3.73 11.22 -5.28
C TYR A 141 -4.94 12.16 -5.35
N LEU A 142 -4.74 13.43 -5.73
CA LEU A 142 -5.82 14.39 -5.97
C LEU A 142 -6.68 13.93 -7.15
N SER A 143 -6.04 13.64 -8.28
CA SER A 143 -6.75 13.18 -9.48
C SER A 143 -7.54 11.91 -9.19
N TYR A 144 -7.00 10.99 -8.38
CA TYR A 144 -7.75 9.80 -7.98
C TYR A 144 -9.05 10.13 -7.24
N ARG A 145 -9.03 11.08 -6.29
CA ARG A 145 -10.22 11.47 -5.52
C ARG A 145 -11.29 12.11 -6.40
N GLU A 146 -10.90 13.08 -7.22
CA GLU A 146 -11.82 13.80 -8.12
C GLU A 146 -12.39 12.84 -9.16
N ASN A 147 -11.54 12.02 -9.77
CA ASN A 147 -11.96 11.02 -10.76
C ASN A 147 -12.87 9.97 -10.14
N ARG A 148 -12.64 9.56 -8.88
CA ARG A 148 -13.49 8.58 -8.21
C ARG A 148 -14.87 9.12 -7.89
N LYS A 149 -14.97 10.37 -7.39
CA LYS A 149 -16.28 11.03 -7.22
C LYS A 149 -17.04 11.15 -8.54
N LEU A 150 -16.34 11.54 -9.60
CA LEU A 150 -16.92 11.63 -10.93
C LEU A 150 -17.39 10.25 -11.43
N PHE A 151 -16.56 9.22 -11.26
CA PHE A 151 -16.88 7.86 -11.66
C PHE A 151 -18.08 7.29 -10.90
N ASP A 152 -18.12 7.47 -9.57
CA ASP A 152 -19.24 7.04 -8.72
C ASP A 152 -20.54 7.72 -9.19
N ALA A 153 -20.52 9.04 -9.42
CA ALA A 153 -21.69 9.78 -9.91
C ALA A 153 -22.16 9.32 -11.30
N VAL A 154 -21.24 9.02 -12.21
CA VAL A 154 -21.56 8.50 -13.55
C VAL A 154 -22.17 7.10 -13.46
N GLN A 155 -21.59 6.23 -12.62
CA GLN A 155 -22.08 4.87 -12.41
C GLN A 155 -23.48 4.87 -11.81
N ASP A 156 -23.73 5.70 -10.79
CA ASP A 156 -25.05 5.83 -10.15
C ASP A 156 -26.11 6.37 -11.11
N SER A 157 -25.75 7.39 -11.91
CA SER A 157 -26.61 7.96 -12.94
C SER A 157 -27.00 6.92 -14.00
N TRP A 158 -26.01 6.16 -14.50
CA TRP A 158 -26.25 5.10 -15.47
C TRP A 158 -27.07 3.94 -14.89
N GLY A 159 -26.79 3.52 -13.66
CA GLY A 159 -27.57 2.51 -12.95
C GLY A 159 -29.04 2.93 -12.77
N THR A 160 -29.28 4.20 -12.47
CA THR A 160 -30.63 4.79 -12.38
C THR A 160 -31.33 4.77 -13.74
N HIS A 161 -30.62 5.12 -14.81
CA HIS A 161 -31.17 5.07 -16.17
C HIS A 161 -31.57 3.64 -16.59
N LEU A 162 -30.69 2.66 -16.39
CA LEU A 162 -30.98 1.25 -16.67
C LEU A 162 -32.17 0.74 -15.84
N SER A 163 -32.23 1.09 -14.55
CA SER A 163 -33.36 0.72 -13.68
C SER A 163 -34.68 1.29 -14.17
N THR A 164 -34.66 2.53 -14.69
CA THR A 164 -35.83 3.18 -15.29
C THR A 164 -36.28 2.44 -16.57
N LEU A 165 -35.34 2.05 -17.44
CA LEU A 165 -35.65 1.29 -18.65
C LEU A 165 -36.24 -0.09 -18.34
N VAL A 166 -35.67 -0.79 -17.35
CA VAL A 166 -36.15 -2.09 -16.89
C VAL A 166 -37.57 -1.98 -16.33
N THR A 167 -37.81 -0.98 -15.47
CA THR A 167 -39.15 -0.75 -14.88
C THR A 167 -40.18 -0.50 -15.98
N ARG A 168 -39.88 0.39 -16.94
CA ARG A 168 -40.77 0.69 -18.08
C ARG A 168 -41.07 -0.53 -18.94
N ALA A 169 -40.08 -1.38 -19.18
CA ALA A 169 -40.24 -2.61 -19.97
C ALA A 169 -41.07 -3.68 -19.25
N LEU A 170 -40.97 -3.75 -17.92
CA LEU A 170 -41.78 -4.66 -17.10
C LEU A 170 -43.23 -4.17 -17.00
N ASP A 171 -43.45 -2.86 -16.86
CA ASP A 171 -44.79 -2.27 -16.80
C ASP A 171 -45.57 -2.47 -18.11
N THR A 172 -44.89 -2.37 -19.27
CA THR A 172 -45.51 -2.66 -20.57
C THR A 172 -45.78 -4.14 -20.80
N ALA A 173 -45.05 -5.05 -20.15
CA ALA A 173 -45.27 -6.49 -20.25
C ALA A 173 -46.45 -7.00 -19.39
N VAL A 174 -46.84 -6.25 -18.34
CA VAL A 174 -47.98 -6.58 -17.47
C VAL A 174 -49.31 -6.02 -18.01
N ALA A 175 -49.25 -5.06 -18.93
CA ALA A 175 -50.42 -4.41 -19.53
C ALA A 175 -50.96 -5.09 -20.81
N VAL A 176 -50.43 -6.27 -21.18
CA VAL A 176 -50.86 -7.11 -22.31
C VAL A 176 -51.47 -8.40 -21.79
#